data_AF-A0A6B0X3S2-F1
#
_entry.id   AF-A0A6B0X3S2-F1
#
_cell.length_a   1.000
_cell.length_b   1.000
_cell.length_c   1.000
_cell.angle_alpha   90.00
_cell.angle_beta   90.00
_cell.angle_gamma   90.00
#
_symmetry.space_group_name_H-M   'P 1'
#
loop_
_entity.id
_entity.type
_entity.pdbx_description
1 polymer ?
#
loop_
_entity_poly.entity_id
_entity_poly.type
_entity_poly.pdbx_seq_one_letter_code
_entity_poly.pdbx_strand_id
1 'polypeptide(L)' 'MIESVRIRGFRSLANVELSEIPKAAVLIGANGSGKSNFIRFFEMLSWMLGSRRLAEFVEMQG' A
#
# COMPACT_ATOMS: atom_id res chain seq x y z
N MET A 1 14.69 4.29 -3.28
CA MET A 1 13.55 5.08 -2.76
C MET A 1 12.40 4.89 -3.76
N ILE A 2 11.13 4.87 -3.34
CA ILE A 2 10.01 4.64 -4.28
C ILE A 2 9.71 5.99 -4.97
N GLU A 3 9.88 6.04 -6.29
CA GLU A 3 9.68 7.27 -7.09
C GLU A 3 8.25 7.40 -7.63
N SER A 4 7.60 6.26 -7.88
CA SER A 4 6.21 6.20 -8.31
C SER A 4 5.55 4.91 -7.83
N VAL A 5 4.23 4.93 -7.71
CA VAL A 5 3.43 3.75 -7.38
C VAL A 5 2.13 3.74 -8.20
N ARG A 6 1.77 2.55 -8.69
CA ARG A 6 0.46 2.29 -9.29
C ARG A 6 -0.17 1.08 -8.64
N ILE A 7 -1.36 1.24 -8.07
CA ILE A 7 -2.10 0.21 -7.36
C ILE A 7 -3.45 0.02 -8.05
N ARG A 8 -3.78 -1.22 -8.43
CA ARG A 8 -5.07 -1.57 -9.03
C ARG A 8 -5.64 -2.83 -8.40
N GLY A 9 -6.92 -2.80 -8.05
CA GLY A 9 -7.63 -3.96 -7.50
C GLY A 9 -7.15 -4.43 -6.13
N PHE A 10 -6.56 -3.53 -5.32
CA PHE A 10 -6.10 -3.88 -3.97
C PHE A 10 -7.14 -3.46 -2.92
N ARG A 11 -7.84 -4.44 -2.33
CA ARG A 11 -8.94 -4.18 -1.37
C ARG A 11 -9.92 -3.17 -1.96
N SER A 12 -10.16 -2.04 -1.27
CA SER A 12 -11.07 -0.99 -1.76
C SER A 12 -10.42 -0.01 -2.76
N LEU A 13 -9.14 -0.16 -3.11
CA LEU A 13 -8.44 0.71 -4.04
C LEU A 13 -8.64 0.22 -5.48
N ALA A 14 -9.53 0.88 -6.22
CA ALA A 14 -9.81 0.56 -7.62
C ALA A 14 -8.61 0.90 -8.53
N ASN A 15 -8.16 2.16 -8.49
CA ASN A 15 -6.99 2.65 -9.23
C ASN A 15 -6.35 3.83 -8.46
N VAL A 16 -5.08 3.69 -8.08
CA VAL A 16 -4.28 4.76 -7.48
C VAL A 16 -2.99 4.91 -8.29
N GLU A 17 -2.69 6.14 -8.69
CA GLU A 17 -1.47 6.50 -9.39
C GLU A 17 -0.82 7.70 -8.69
N LEU A 18 0.41 7.54 -8.23
CA LEU A 18 1.21 8.62 -7.67
C LEU A 18 2.58 8.61 -8.33
N SER A 19 2.93 9.73 -8.95
CA SER A 19 4.27 10.05 -9.44
C SER A 19 4.93 11.05 -8.49
N GLU A 20 6.26 11.10 -8.50
CA GLU A 20 7.04 12.10 -7.76
C GLU A 20 6.75 12.09 -6.25
N ILE A 21 6.79 10.90 -5.63
CA ILE A 21 6.48 10.76 -4.21
C ILE A 21 7.48 11.58 -3.37
N PRO A 22 7.02 12.53 -2.53
CA PRO A 22 7.90 13.36 -1.73
C PRO A 22 8.50 12.57 -0.56
N LYS A 23 9.60 13.07 0.00
CA LYS A 23 10.26 12.48 1.18
C LYS A 23 9.37 12.44 2.42
N ALA A 24 8.37 13.33 2.49
CA ALA A 24 7.34 13.36 3.51
C ALA A 24 5.99 13.65 2.85
N ALA A 25 4.98 12.84 3.15
CA ALA A 25 3.64 12.96 2.61
C ALA A 25 2.60 12.85 3.71
N VAL A 26 1.49 13.58 3.58
CA VAL A 26 0.31 13.46 4.45
C VAL A 26 -0.85 12.94 3.61
N LEU A 27 -1.48 11.85 4.07
CA LEU A 27 -2.65 11.26 3.40
C LEU A 27 -3.93 11.86 3.99
N ILE A 28 -4.67 12.63 3.18
CA ILE A 28 -5.91 13.31 3.58
C ILE A 28 -7.10 12.76 2.79
N GLY A 29 -8.27 12.66 3.45
CA GLY A 29 -9.50 12.19 2.82
C GLY A 29 -10.56 11.79 3.85
N ALA A 30 -11.80 11.60 3.41
CA ALA A 30 -12.92 11.18 4.27
C ALA A 30 -12.70 9.80 4.92
N ASN A 31 -13.45 9.50 5.98
CA ASN A 31 -13.46 8.15 6.55
C ASN A 31 -13.96 7.14 5.51
N GLY A 32 -13.31 5.99 5.42
CA GLY A 32 -13.62 4.97 4.41
C GLY A 32 -13.04 5.25 3.00
N SER A 33 -12.38 6.39 2.75
CA SER A 33 -11.81 6.72 1.43
C SER A 33 -10.62 5.86 0.97
N GLY A 34 -10.26 4.81 1.73
CA GLY A 34 -9.17 3.90 1.39
C GLY A 34 -7.78 4.28 1.94
N LYS A 35 -7.64 5.33 2.76
CA LYS A 35 -6.34 5.76 3.32
C LYS A 35 -5.58 4.62 4.02
N SER A 36 -6.25 3.89 4.91
CA SER A 36 -5.64 2.75 5.61
C SER A 36 -5.29 1.60 4.66
N ASN A 37 -6.09 1.37 3.60
CA ASN A 37 -5.78 0.37 2.59
C ASN A 37 -4.55 0.76 1.76
N PHE A 38 -4.33 2.05 1.52
CA PHE A 38 -3.11 2.53 0.86
C PHE A 38 -1.86 2.26 1.69
N ILE A 39 -1.89 2.51 3.00
CA ILE A 39 -0.76 2.16 3.90
C ILE A 39 -0.53 0.64 3.95
N ARG A 40 -1.60 -0.15 4.07
CA ARG A 40 -1.51 -1.62 4.07
C ARG A 40 -0.87 -2.22 2.82
N PHE A 41 -0.97 -1.55 1.68
CA PHE A 41 -0.27 -1.98 0.47
C PHE A 41 1.26 -1.93 0.65
N PHE A 42 1.79 -0.86 1.22
CA PHE A 42 3.23 -0.75 1.49
C PHE A 42 3.69 -1.68 2.61
N GLU A 43 2.84 -1.93 3.61
CA GLU A 43 3.10 -2.99 4.61
C GLU A 43 3.21 -4.35 3.93
N MET A 44 2.26 -4.75 3.09
CA MET A 44 2.37 -6.00 2.32
C MET A 44 3.67 -6.05 1.51
N LEU A 45 4.01 -4.99 0.79
CA LEU A 45 5.24 -4.93 0.00
C LEU A 45 6.51 -5.04 0.86
N SER A 46 6.56 -4.40 2.02
CA SER A 46 7.73 -4.47 2.90
C SER A 46 7.94 -5.88 3.44
N TRP A 47 6.87 -6.60 3.74
CA TRP A 47 6.92 -8.02 4.09
C TRP A 47 7.39 -8.88 2.90
N MET A 48 6.81 -8.72 1.72
CA MET A 48 7.22 -9.47 0.53
C MET A 48 8.71 -9.31 0.20
N LEU A 49 9.22 -8.08 0.30
CA LEU A 49 10.60 -7.74 -0.04
C LEU A 49 11.59 -8.03 1.09
N GLY A 50 11.15 -7.96 2.36
CA GLY A 50 11.99 -8.14 3.54
C GLY A 50 12.13 -9.60 4.00
N SER A 51 11.07 -10.41 3.94
CA SER A 51 11.03 -11.75 4.55
C SER A 51 10.88 -12.92 3.57
N ARG A 52 10.83 -12.67 2.25
CA ARG A 52 10.68 -13.69 1.18
C ARG A 52 9.44 -14.60 1.30
N ARG A 53 8.43 -14.27 2.12
CA ARG A 53 7.28 -15.17 2.36
C ARG A 53 5.96 -14.42 2.38
N LEU A 54 5.39 -14.21 1.19
CA LEU A 54 4.03 -13.73 1.00
C LEU A 54 2.98 -14.60 1.74
N ALA A 55 3.26 -15.90 1.88
CA ALA A 55 2.38 -16.84 2.59
C ALA A 55 2.15 -16.42 4.06
N GLU A 56 3.20 -16.01 4.78
CA GLU A 56 3.11 -15.60 6.18
C GLU A 56 2.27 -14.31 6.34
N PHE A 57 2.38 -13.38 5.37
CA PHE A 57 1.55 -12.17 5.36
C PHE A 57 0.06 -12.49 5.17
N VAL A 58 -0.26 -13.42 4.25
CA VAL A 58 -1.65 -13.83 4.01
C VAL A 58 -2.22 -14.52 5.25
N GLU A 59 -1.44 -15.33 5.95
CA GLU A 59 -1.84 -16.04 7.17
C GLU A 59 -2.10 -15.09 8.35
N MET A 60 -1.29 -14.04 8.53
CA MET A 60 -1.48 -13.05 9.59
C MET A 60 -2.62 -12.05 9.35
N GLN A 61 -3.11 -11.93 8.11
CA GLN A 61 -4.09 -10.91 7.71
C GLN A 61 -5.43 -11.49 7.25
N GLY A 62 -5.56 -12.83 7.19
CA GLY A 62 -6.83 -13.55 7.08
C GLY A 62 -7.54 -13.61 8.43
#